data_AF-A0A944GCX2-F1
#
_entry.id   AF-A0A944GCX2-F1
#
_cell.length_a   1.000
_cell.length_b   1.000
_cell.length_c   1.000
_cell.angle_alpha   90.00
_cell.angle_beta   90.00
_cell.angle_gamma   90.00
#
_symmetry.space_group_name_H-M   'P 1'
#
loop_
_entity.id
_entity.type
_entity.pdbx_description
1 polymer ?
#
loop_
_entity_poly.entity_id
_entity_poly.type
_entity_poly.pdbx_seq_one_letter_code
_entity_poly.pdbx_strand_id
1 'polypeptide(L)' 'CKSNANVFDMSGNLREWVEEGILMGGAYSSGQEDLRCTSSLPPQNGALLYSPSAADGFRCCQDIALQ' A
#
# COMPACT_ATOMS: atom_id res chain seq x y z
N CYS A 1 -12.09 -6.58 0.26
CA CYS A 1 -12.50 -5.44 -0.60
C CYS A 1 -12.12 -5.73 -2.05
N LYS A 2 -12.92 -5.31 -3.04
CA LYS A 2 -12.67 -5.53 -4.48
C LYS A 2 -12.91 -4.24 -5.26
N SER A 3 -11.99 -3.84 -6.13
CA SER A 3 -12.15 -2.67 -7.01
C SER A 3 -12.97 -2.99 -8.26
N ASN A 4 -13.40 -1.95 -8.98
CA ASN A 4 -14.07 -2.10 -10.28
C ASN A 4 -13.20 -2.80 -11.33
N ALA A 5 -11.87 -2.76 -11.16
CA ALA A 5 -10.91 -3.45 -12.02
C ALA A 5 -10.63 -4.91 -11.58
N ASN A 6 -11.47 -5.48 -10.69
CA ASN A 6 -11.27 -6.79 -10.09
C ASN A 6 -9.97 -6.95 -9.29
N VAL A 7 -9.43 -5.86 -8.75
CA VAL A 7 -8.25 -5.92 -7.87
C VAL A 7 -8.71 -6.11 -6.43
N PHE A 8 -8.08 -7.06 -5.74
CA PHE A 8 -8.41 -7.44 -4.37
C PHE A 8 -7.41 -6.84 -3.38
N ASP A 9 -7.88 -6.66 -2.15
CA ASP A 9 -7.06 -6.22 -1.01
C ASP A 9 -6.40 -4.85 -1.20
N MET A 10 -7.05 -3.97 -1.96
CA MET A 10 -6.65 -2.56 -2.09
C MET A 10 -6.91 -1.73 -0.81
N SER A 11 -7.64 -2.30 0.16
CA SER A 11 -7.89 -1.70 1.47
C SER A 11 -7.84 -2.81 2.52
N GLY A 12 -6.86 -2.74 3.43
CA GLY A 12 -6.61 -3.75 4.46
C GLY A 12 -5.65 -4.85 4.00
N ASN A 13 -5.65 -5.98 4.72
CA ASN A 13 -4.63 -7.03 4.58
C ASN A 13 -3.22 -6.51 4.91
N LEU A 14 -2.49 -6.00 3.92
CA LEU A 14 -1.17 -5.40 4.09
C LEU A 14 -1.19 -4.00 3.49
N ARG A 15 -0.45 -3.07 4.11
CA ARG A 15 -0.12 -1.83 3.40
C ARG A 15 0.99 -2.12 2.40
N GLU A 16 0.85 -1.58 1.20
CA GLU A 16 1.69 -1.95 0.06
C GLU A 16 2.64 -0.81 -0.31
N TRP A 17 3.91 -1.13 -0.51
CA TRP A 17 4.90 -0.20 -1.06
C TRP A 17 4.58 0.18 -2.49
N VAL A 18 4.71 1.48 -2.78
CA VAL A 18 4.64 2.03 -4.14
C VAL A 18 5.96 2.75 -4.49
N GLU A 19 6.12 3.09 -5.77
CA GLU A 19 7.37 3.62 -6.35
C GLU A 19 7.88 4.88 -5.62
N GLU A 20 6.97 5.72 -5.12
CA GLU A 20 7.28 6.94 -4.38
C GLU A 20 7.88 6.68 -2.98
N GLY A 21 8.06 5.41 -2.60
CA GLY A 21 8.59 5.04 -1.29
C GLY A 21 7.63 5.38 -0.16
N ILE A 22 6.32 5.32 -0.42
CA ILE A 22 5.24 5.47 0.55
C ILE A 22 4.49 4.13 0.67
N LEU A 23 3.73 3.95 1.76
CA LEU A 23 2.85 2.78 1.95
C LEU A 23 1.39 3.18 1.79
N MET A 24 0.62 2.38 1.03
CA MET A 24 -0.78 2.64 0.68
C MET A 24 -1.71 1.50 1.12
N GLY A 25 -3.02 1.77 1.19
CA GLY A 25 -4.07 0.74 1.36
C GLY A 25 -4.37 0.31 2.79
N GLY A 26 -3.45 0.53 3.73
CA GLY A 26 -3.61 0.16 5.14
C GLY A 26 -3.55 -1.36 5.38
N ALA A 27 -3.36 -1.77 6.63
CA ALA A 27 -3.13 -3.18 6.99
C ALA A 27 -4.30 -3.79 7.79
N TYR A 28 -4.23 -5.08 8.10
CA TYR A 28 -5.21 -5.80 8.93
C TYR A 28 -5.45 -5.16 10.31
N SER A 29 -4.48 -4.38 10.81
CA SER A 29 -4.53 -3.69 12.10
C SER A 29 -4.85 -2.19 11.98
N SER A 30 -5.09 -1.68 10.77
CA SER A 30 -5.31 -0.25 10.53
C SER A 30 -6.72 0.20 10.95
N GLY A 31 -6.83 1.46 11.38
CA GLY A 31 -8.13 2.11 11.62
C GLY A 31 -8.83 2.47 10.31
N GLN A 32 -10.13 2.82 10.39
CA GLN A 32 -10.93 3.14 9.17
C GLN A 32 -10.36 4.29 8.34
N GLU A 33 -9.75 5.29 8.97
CA GLU A 33 -9.11 6.42 8.28
C GLU A 33 -7.95 5.98 7.40
N ASP A 34 -7.17 5.00 7.86
CA ASP A 34 -6.01 4.46 7.15
C ASP A 34 -6.41 3.53 6.00
N LEU A 35 -7.65 3.04 5.97
CA LEU A 35 -8.18 2.17 4.92
C LEU A 35 -8.78 2.95 3.74
N ARG A 36 -8.79 4.29 3.79
CA ARG A 36 -9.26 5.14 2.69
C ARG A 36 -8.30 5.06 1.51
N CYS A 37 -8.82 5.12 0.28
CA CYS A 37 -8.01 5.05 -0.94
C CYS A 37 -6.95 6.14 -1.07
N THR A 38 -7.15 7.28 -0.40
CA THR A 38 -6.21 8.43 -0.41
C THR A 38 -5.27 8.43 0.78
N SER A 39 -5.41 7.47 1.71
CA SER A 39 -4.52 7.38 2.85
C SER A 39 -3.14 6.91 2.39
N SER A 40 -2.12 7.59 2.88
CA SER A 40 -0.73 7.24 2.65
C SER A 40 0.02 7.35 3.96
N LEU A 41 0.94 6.41 4.19
CA LEU A 41 1.94 6.53 5.23
C LEU A 41 3.24 6.97 4.55
N PRO A 42 3.65 8.24 4.68
CA PRO A 42 4.92 8.69 4.13
C PRO A 42 6.07 7.98 4.86
N PRO A 43 7.23 7.81 4.20
CA PRO A 43 8.44 7.40 4.89
C PRO A 43 8.73 8.47 5.95
N GLN A 44 8.70 8.09 7.23
CA GLN A 44 8.85 9.05 8.32
C GLN A 44 10.16 9.84 8.12
N ASN A 45 10.05 11.15 7.89
CA ASN A 45 11.12 12.17 7.88
C ASN A 45 12.55 11.64 7.75
N GLY A 46 12.93 11.23 6.53
CA GLY A 46 14.26 10.73 6.22
C GLY A 46 14.40 9.24 6.56
N ALA A 47 14.78 8.44 5.57
CA ALA A 47 14.82 6.98 5.54
C ALA A 47 15.54 6.22 6.68
N LEU A 48 15.99 6.90 7.74
CA LEU A 48 16.75 6.34 8.86
C LEU A 48 15.88 5.72 9.97
N LEU A 49 14.56 5.90 9.97
CA LEU A 49 13.68 5.42 11.08
C LEU A 49 12.49 4.57 10.65
N TYR A 50 12.32 4.27 9.36
CA TYR A 50 11.28 3.32 8.97
C TYR A 50 11.68 1.92 9.45
N SER A 51 10.88 1.37 10.38
CA SER A 51 11.01 0.00 10.84
C SER A 51 9.99 -0.87 10.09
N PRO A 52 10.45 -1.83 9.27
CA PRO A 52 9.56 -2.75 8.57
C PRO A 52 8.65 -3.49 9.55
N SER A 53 7.38 -3.59 9.21
CA SER A 53 6.37 -4.32 9.96
C SER A 53 5.92 -5.55 9.20
N ALA A 54 5.46 -6.58 9.93
CA ALA A 54 4.75 -7.72 9.33
C ALA A 54 3.42 -7.32 8.64
N ALA A 55 2.98 -6.08 8.85
CA ALA A 55 1.84 -5.46 8.19
C ALA A 55 2.18 -4.87 6.80
N ASP A 56 3.45 -4.91 6.38
CA ASP A 56 3.93 -4.26 5.17
C ASP A 56 4.19 -5.30 4.08
N GLY A 57 3.71 -5.03 2.87
CA GLY A 57 3.82 -5.88 1.70
C GLY A 57 4.08 -5.08 0.44
N PHE A 58 3.90 -5.73 -0.71
CA PHE A 58 4.01 -5.10 -2.02
C PHE A 58 3.19 -5.87 -3.03
N ARG A 59 2.92 -5.20 -4.16
CA ARG A 59 2.29 -5.79 -5.34
C ARG A 59 3.11 -5.44 -6.55
N CYS A 60 3.49 -6.45 -7.33
CA CYS A 60 4.24 -6.21 -8.56
C CYS A 60 3.34 -5.55 -9.62
N CYS A 61 3.91 -4.59 -10.33
CA CYS A 61 3.35 -4.04 -11.56
C CYS A 61 4.12 -4.58 -12.76
N GLN A 62 3.45 -4.64 -13.91
CA GLN A 62 4.08 -4.99 -15.18
C GLN A 62 3.57 -4.03 -16.25
N ASP A 63 4.50 -3.49 -17.04
CA ASP A 63 4.16 -2.66 -18.18
C ASP A 63 3.36 -3.45 -19.21
N ILE A 64 2.37 -2.79 -19.80
CA ILE A 64 1.66 -3.35 -20.95
C ILE A 64 2.64 -3.34 -22.12
N ALA A 65 3.02 -4.53 -22.61
CA ALA A 65 3.76 -4.62 -23.86
C ALA A 65 2.86 -4.12 -25.00
N LEU A 66 3.23 -2.99 -25.62
CA LEU A 66 2.59 -2.52 -26.83
C LEU A 66 2.95 -3.50 -27.95
N GLN A 67 1.93 -4.20 -28.48
CA GLN A 67 2.05 -5.03 -29.68
C GLN A 67 1.82 -4.19 -30.93
#